data_AF-A0AAJ1IJC5-F1
#
_entry.id   AF-A0AAJ1IJC5-F1
#
_cell.length_a   1.000
_cell.length_b   1.000
_cell.length_c   1.000
_cell.angle_alpha   90.00
_cell.angle_beta   90.00
_cell.angle_gamma   90.00
#
_symmetry.space_group_name_H-M   'P 1'
#
loop_
_entity.id
_entity.type
_entity.pdbx_description
1 polymer ?
#
loop_
_entity_poly.entity_id
_entity_poly.type
_entity_poly.pdbx_seq_one_letter_code
_entity_poly.pdbx_strand_id
1 'polypeptide(L)' 'MASGVNYLLSITDESSTKEICGVVYHIGILEGKDVVISKAGVGKSLSAAGIAILIHEFNVSFIRFVLLL' A
#
# COMPACT_ATOMS: atom_id res chain seq x y z
N MET A 1 6.96 -11.83 12.59
CA MET A 1 6.14 -10.64 12.90
C MET A 1 5.27 -10.35 11.68
N ALA A 2 4.06 -10.91 11.66
CA ALA A 2 3.17 -10.83 10.50
C ALA A 2 2.48 -9.46 10.48
N SER A 3 3.05 -8.48 9.77
CA SER A 3 2.32 -7.25 9.45
C SER A 3 1.18 -7.59 8.50
N GLY A 4 -0.06 -7.10 8.73
CA GLY A 4 -1.22 -7.39 7.88
C GLY A 4 -1.01 -7.14 6.38
N VAL A 5 -0.05 -6.29 6.02
CA VAL A 5 0.45 -6.11 4.65
C VAL A 5 0.95 -7.42 4.04
N ASN A 6 1.66 -8.27 4.78
CA ASN A 6 2.18 -9.54 4.26
C ASN A 6 1.07 -10.51 3.86
N TYR A 7 -0.06 -10.49 4.57
CA TYR A 7 -1.22 -11.28 4.19
C TYR A 7 -1.81 -10.79 2.86
N LEU A 8 -2.02 -9.47 2.72
CA LEU A 8 -2.50 -8.89 1.47
C LEU A 8 -1.53 -9.15 0.31
N LEU A 9 -0.23 -9.04 0.53
CA LEU A 9 0.77 -9.38 -0.48
C LEU A 9 0.74 -10.86 -0.87
N SER A 10 0.47 -11.77 0.07
CA SER A 10 0.41 -13.21 -0.24
C SER A 10 -0.75 -13.62 -1.15
N ILE A 11 -1.81 -12.81 -1.21
CA ILE A 11 -2.99 -13.04 -2.05
C ILE A 11 -3.05 -12.10 -3.27
N THR A 12 -2.04 -11.24 -3.43
CA THR A 12 -1.95 -10.31 -4.56
C THR A 12 -0.98 -10.88 -5.58
N ASP A 13 -1.35 -10.82 -6.85
CA ASP A 13 -0.41 -11.04 -7.95
C ASP A 13 0.44 -9.78 -8.11
N GLU A 14 1.56 -9.71 -7.37
CA GLU A 14 2.50 -8.60 -7.41
C GLU A 14 3.20 -8.52 -8.77
N SER A 15 3.11 -7.35 -9.41
CA SER A 15 3.70 -7.09 -10.72
C SER A 15 4.98 -6.26 -10.61
N SER A 16 5.02 -5.30 -9.69
CA SER A 16 6.18 -4.43 -9.50
C SER A 16 6.19 -3.77 -8.14
N THR A 17 7.37 -3.28 -7.76
CA THR A 17 7.55 -2.48 -6.54
C THR A 17 8.16 -1.12 -6.87
N LYS A 18 7.73 -0.08 -6.15
CA LYS A 18 8.27 1.28 -6.25
C LYS A 18 8.59 1.78 -4.85
N GLU A 19 9.81 2.25 -4.63
CA GLU A 19 10.21 2.86 -3.37
C GLU A 19 10.14 4.39 -3.46
N ILE A 20 9.41 5.02 -2.54
CA ILE A 20 9.26 6.47 -2.47
C ILE A 20 9.38 6.88 -1.00
N CYS A 21 10.29 7.81 -0.70
CA CYS A 21 10.52 8.32 0.67
C CYS A 21 10.77 7.21 1.71
N GLY A 22 11.46 6.13 1.33
CA GLY A 22 11.74 4.98 2.20
C GLY A 22 10.53 4.08 2.49
N VAL A 23 9.42 4.27 1.76
CA VAL A 23 8.24 3.40 1.79
C VAL A 23 8.17 2.61 0.50
N VAL A 24 8.02 1.30 0.62
CA VAL A 24 7.82 0.41 -0.52
C VAL A 24 6.33 0.32 -0.84
N TYR A 25 6.01 0.59 -2.10
CA TYR A 25 4.69 0.45 -2.69
C TYR A 25 4.69 -0.75 -3.62
N HIS A 26 3.85 -1.72 -3.32
CA HIS A 26 3.67 -2.94 -4.08
C HIS A 26 2.48 -2.76 -5.02
N ILE A 27 2.72 -2.92 -6.32
CA ILE A 27 1.75 -2.71 -7.39
C ILE A 27 1.38 -4.09 -7.93
N GLY A 28 0.10 -4.39 -7.99
CA GLY A 28 -0.34 -5.70 -8.45
C GLY A 28 -1.84 -5.78 -8.65
N ILE A 29 -2.31 -7.00 -8.84
CA ILE A 29 -3.73 -7.31 -9.02
C ILE A 29 -4.22 -8.10 -7.81
N LEU A 30 -5.30 -7.63 -7.19
CA LEU A 30 -6.00 -8.33 -6.12
C LEU A 30 -7.46 -8.50 -6.53
N GLU A 31 -7.92 -9.76 -6.63
CA GLU A 31 -9.28 -10.10 -7.07
C GLU A 31 -9.68 -9.42 -8.40
N GLY A 32 -8.74 -9.33 -9.35
CA GLY A 32 -8.95 -8.72 -10.66
C GLY A 32 -8.99 -7.18 -10.67
N LYS A 33 -8.59 -6.53 -9.57
CA LYS A 33 -8.48 -5.06 -9.47
C LYS A 33 -7.04 -4.64 -9.28
N ASP A 34 -6.66 -3.56 -9.96
CA ASP A 34 -5.38 -2.91 -9.75
C ASP A 34 -5.32 -2.33 -8.33
N VAL A 35 -4.30 -2.74 -7.59
CA VAL A 35 -4.08 -2.29 -6.22
C VAL A 35 -2.64 -1.82 -6.01
N VAL A 36 -2.52 -0.83 -5.13
CA VAL A 36 -1.23 -0.39 -4.60
C VAL A 36 -1.26 -0.59 -3.09
N ILE A 37 -0.37 -1.44 -2.60
CA ILE A 37 -0.28 -1.84 -1.20
C ILE A 37 1.00 -1.25 -0.62
N SER A 38 0.89 -0.53 0.50
CA SER A 38 2.07 -0.06 1.23
C SER A 38 1.84 -0.19 2.73
N LYS A 39 2.94 -0.36 3.47
CA LYS A 39 2.90 -0.29 4.92
C LYS A 39 3.05 1.16 5.34
N ALA A 40 1.94 1.78 5.76
CA ALA A 40 2.01 3.05 6.47
C ALA A 40 2.73 2.83 7.81
N GLY A 41 3.77 3.61 8.10
CA GLY A 41 4.44 3.57 9.39
C GLY A 41 3.54 4.08 10.52
N VAL A 42 4.02 3.98 11.76
CA VAL A 42 3.25 4.39 12.94
C VAL A 42 3.27 5.91 13.07
N GLY A 43 2.11 6.56 12.91
CA GLY A 43 1.94 7.99 13.18
C GLY A 43 1.10 8.73 12.14
N LYS A 44 0.49 9.84 12.56
CA LYS A 44 -0.41 10.65 11.71
C LYS A 44 0.29 11.26 10.49
N SER A 45 1.53 11.73 10.67
CA SER A 45 2.33 12.35 9.61
C SER A 45 2.68 11.36 8.50
N LEU A 46 3.15 10.16 8.86
CA LEU A 46 3.55 9.15 7.89
C LEU A 46 2.36 8.63 7.09
N SER A 47 1.21 8.39 7.73
CA SER A 47 0.00 7.98 7.02
C SER A 47 -0.51 9.07 6.06
N ALA A 48 -0.48 10.34 6.45
CA ALA A 48 -0.89 11.44 5.59
C ALA A 48 0.04 11.59 4.36
N ALA A 49 1.36 11.49 4.56
CA ALA A 49 2.33 11.49 3.48
C ALA A 49 2.13 10.29 2.54
N GLY A 50 1.89 9.09 3.09
CA GLY A 50 1.61 7.89 2.33
C GLY A 50 0.35 8.03 1.45
N ILE A 51 -0.72 8.62 1.99
CA ILE A 51 -1.95 8.92 1.23
C ILE A 51 -1.67 9.92 0.12
N ALA A 52 -0.95 11.00 0.38
CA ALA A 52 -0.63 12.00 -0.64
C ALA A 52 0.12 11.37 -1.81
N ILE A 53 1.08 10.49 -1.54
CA ILE A 53 1.81 9.74 -2.57
C ILE A 53 0.87 8.81 -3.34
N LEU A 54 -0.02 8.07 -2.66
CA LEU A 54 -1.01 7.22 -3.34
C LEU A 54 -1.90 8.01 -4.31
N ILE A 55 -2.34 9.21 -3.92
CA ILE A 55 -3.17 10.07 -4.76
C ILE A 55 -2.38 10.65 -5.93
N HIS A 56 -1.20 11.22 -5.67
CA HIS A 56 -0.45 11.97 -6.69
C HIS A 56 0.35 11.08 -7.64
N GLU A 57 0.98 10.01 -7.15
CA GLU A 57 1.85 9.16 -7.95
C GLU A 57 1.13 7.96 -8.57
N PHE A 58 0.07 7.47 -7.92
CA PHE A 58 -0.64 6.27 -8.34
C PHE A 58 -2.08 6.53 -8.79
N ASN A 59 -2.57 7.77 -8.65
CA ASN A 59 -3.91 8.19 -9.08
C ASN A 59 -5.03 7.26 -8.58
N VAL A 60 -4.93 6.80 -7.33
CA VAL A 60 -5.88 5.84 -6.78
C VAL A 60 -7.27 6.47 -6.64
N SER A 61 -8.31 5.76 -7.09
CA SER A 61 -9.71 6.22 -6.98
C SER A 61 -10.33 5.93 -5.61
N PHE A 62 -9.77 4.97 -4.87
CA PHE A 62 -10.28 4.56 -3.56
C PHE A 62 -9.12 4.13 -2.66
N ILE A 63 -9.16 4.56 -1.39
CA ILE A 63 -8.15 4.22 -0.39
C ILE A 63 -8.84 3.52 0.78
N ARG A 64 -8.29 2.36 1.18
CA ARG A 64 -8.74 1.62 2.36
C ARG A 64 -7.59 1.47 3.34
N PHE A 65 -7.77 1.98 4.56
CA PHE A 65 -6.89 1.65 5.67
C PHE A 65 -7.35 0.36 6.32
N VAL A 66 -6.42 -0.59 6.45
CA VAL A 66 -6.62 -1.81 7.24
C VAL A 66 -5.65 -1.78 8.41
N LEU A 67 -6.21 -1.77 9.61
CA LEU A 67 -5.48 -2.02 10.85
C LEU A 67 -5.72 -3.48 11.23
N LEU A 68 -4.73 -4.34 10.99
CA LEU A 68 -4.71 -5.72 11.47
C LEU A 68 -3.90 -5.72 12.77
N LEU A 69 -4.61 -5.88 13.90
CA LEU A 69 -4.07 -6.05 15.25
C LEU A 69 -3.43 -7.43 15.42
#